data_AF-A0A955AWV1-F1
#
_entry.id   AF-A0A955AWV1-F1
#
_cell.length_a   1.000
_cell.length_b   1.000
_cell.length_c   1.000
_cell.angle_alpha   90.00
_cell.angle_beta   90.00
_cell.angle_gamma   90.00
#
_symmetry.space_group_name_H-M   'P 1'
#
loop_
_entity.id
_entity.type
_entity.pdbx_description
1 polymer ?
#
loop_
_entity_poly.entity_id
_entity_poly.type
_entity_poly.pdbx_seq_one_letter_code
_entity_poly.pdbx_strand_id
1 'polypeptide(L)'
;GGSCMVYILDETQREALTDDLTKRFAVVEGMQAVIPASQAHSIGQATPAADSRAPDLWLAAKSGYSFSGTENGENIIVPRDSRGGTHGYLPDQPDMLGSLVMWGAGVKQGVTLKKASNMDVAPTMAKLLGVEMPSADGKVLTEALSHE
;
A
#
# COMPACT_ATOMS: atom_id res chain seq x y z
N GLY A 1 5.75 -10.00 -7.47
CA GLY A 1 6.02 -9.35 -6.17
C GLY A 1 4.92 -9.72 -5.18
N GLY A 2 4.74 -8.92 -4.14
CA GLY A 2 3.71 -9.15 -3.12
C GLY A 2 2.29 -8.74 -3.51
N SER A 3 2.12 -8.02 -4.61
CA SER A 3 0.82 -7.54 -5.10
C SER A 3 0.54 -7.96 -6.54
N CYS A 4 -0.74 -8.02 -6.86
CA CYS A 4 -1.28 -8.17 -8.21
C CYS A 4 -2.54 -7.31 -8.33
N MET A 5 -2.78 -6.77 -9.53
CA MET A 5 -3.91 -5.90 -9.85
C MET A 5 -4.78 -6.61 -10.89
N VAL A 6 -6.09 -6.65 -10.67
CA VAL A 6 -7.05 -7.27 -11.60
C VAL A 6 -7.96 -6.21 -12.18
N TYR A 7 -8.08 -6.21 -13.50
CA TYR A 7 -8.93 -5.31 -14.28
C TYR A 7 -10.01 -6.11 -14.98
N ILE A 8 -11.26 -5.73 -14.78
CA ILE A 8 -12.43 -6.34 -15.44
C ILE A 8 -12.86 -5.41 -16.56
N LEU A 9 -12.53 -5.83 -17.78
CA LEU A 9 -12.72 -5.03 -18.99
C LEU A 9 -14.17 -5.05 -19.51
N ASP A 10 -14.93 -6.10 -19.20
CA ASP A 10 -16.36 -6.16 -19.51
C ASP A 10 -17.15 -5.44 -18.42
N GLU A 11 -17.55 -4.20 -18.70
CA GLU A 11 -18.27 -3.35 -17.76
C GLU A 11 -19.61 -3.95 -17.33
N THR A 12 -20.27 -4.72 -18.21
CA THR A 12 -21.59 -5.29 -17.95
C THR A 12 -21.55 -6.42 -16.93
N GLN A 13 -20.38 -7.05 -16.77
CA GLN A 13 -20.15 -8.14 -15.83
C GLN A 13 -19.30 -7.74 -14.62
N ARG A 14 -18.83 -6.48 -14.55
CA ARG A 14 -17.87 -6.01 -13.55
C ARG A 14 -18.26 -6.34 -12.12
N GLU A 15 -19.49 -6.06 -11.72
CA GLU A 15 -19.98 -6.32 -10.37
C GLU A 15 -20.01 -7.82 -10.05
N ALA A 16 -20.64 -8.62 -10.92
CA ALA A 16 -20.75 -10.06 -10.75
C ALA A 16 -19.38 -10.76 -10.71
N LEU A 17 -18.45 -10.33 -11.58
CA LEU A 17 -17.09 -10.86 -11.63
C LEU A 17 -16.26 -10.42 -10.42
N THR A 18 -16.42 -9.18 -9.93
CA THR A 18 -15.75 -8.71 -8.71
C THR A 18 -16.12 -9.61 -7.53
N ASP A 19 -17.41 -9.91 -7.37
CA ASP A 19 -17.91 -10.76 -6.29
C ASP A 19 -17.43 -12.21 -6.39
N ASP A 20 -17.49 -12.81 -7.59
CA ASP A 20 -17.05 -14.18 -7.83
C ASP A 20 -15.53 -14.32 -7.64
N LEU A 21 -14.75 -13.43 -8.27
CA LEU A 21 -13.29 -13.43 -8.17
C LEU A 21 -12.81 -13.18 -6.74
N THR A 22 -13.47 -12.30 -5.99
CA THR A 22 -13.14 -12.07 -4.57
C THR A 22 -13.22 -13.36 -3.77
N LYS A 23 -14.30 -14.13 -3.93
CA LYS A 23 -14.50 -15.41 -3.23
C LYS A 23 -13.49 -16.46 -3.66
N ARG A 24 -13.22 -16.59 -4.96
CA ARG A 24 -12.29 -17.57 -5.51
C ARG A 24 -10.85 -17.30 -5.08
N PHE A 25 -10.41 -16.04 -5.13
CA PHE A 25 -9.07 -15.68 -4.75
C PHE A 25 -8.83 -15.78 -3.23
N ALA A 26 -9.86 -15.51 -2.41
CA ALA A 26 -9.73 -15.56 -0.95
C ALA A 26 -9.32 -16.95 -0.41
N VAL A 27 -9.59 -18.02 -1.15
CA VAL A 27 -9.27 -19.40 -0.75
C VAL A 27 -7.96 -19.92 -1.37
N VAL A 28 -7.27 -19.13 -2.18
CA VAL A 28 -5.99 -19.52 -2.80
C VAL A 28 -4.90 -19.54 -1.74
N GLU A 29 -4.11 -20.62 -1.72
CA GLU A 29 -2.95 -20.71 -0.82
C GLU A 29 -1.97 -19.55 -1.06
N GLY A 30 -1.43 -18.99 0.01
CA GLY A 30 -0.53 -17.84 -0.07
C GLY A 30 -1.25 -16.50 -0.27
N MET A 31 -2.57 -16.45 -0.42
CA MET A 31 -3.33 -15.20 -0.46
C MET A 31 -3.46 -14.59 0.95
N GLN A 32 -3.04 -13.33 1.11
CA GLN A 32 -3.20 -12.56 2.35
C GLN A 32 -4.49 -11.76 2.37
N ALA A 33 -4.81 -11.10 1.26
CA ALA A 33 -6.01 -10.29 1.14
C ALA A 33 -6.44 -10.15 -0.32
N VAL A 34 -7.75 -10.10 -0.52
CA VAL A 34 -8.40 -9.68 -1.76
C VAL A 34 -9.17 -8.42 -1.42
N ILE A 35 -8.80 -7.30 -2.03
CA ILE A 35 -9.26 -5.97 -1.66
C ILE A 35 -10.01 -5.40 -2.86
N PRO A 36 -11.36 -5.40 -2.83
CA PRO A 36 -12.14 -4.74 -3.86
C PRO A 36 -11.87 -3.24 -3.92
N ALA A 37 -12.12 -2.62 -5.07
CA ALA A 37 -11.99 -1.18 -5.26
C ALA A 37 -12.73 -0.36 -4.18
N SER A 38 -13.89 -0.83 -3.70
CA SER A 38 -14.64 -0.18 -2.61
C SER A 38 -13.86 -0.07 -1.30
N GLN A 39 -12.79 -0.85 -1.13
CA GLN A 39 -11.92 -0.86 0.03
C GLN A 39 -10.49 -0.37 -0.29
N ALA A 40 -10.21 0.11 -1.52
CA ALA A 40 -8.88 0.50 -1.96
C ALA A 40 -8.23 1.58 -1.07
N HIS A 41 -9.03 2.50 -0.51
CA HIS A 41 -8.53 3.52 0.40
C HIS A 41 -7.88 2.96 1.67
N SER A 42 -8.27 1.76 2.11
CA SER A 42 -7.67 1.11 3.29
C SER A 42 -6.18 0.80 3.10
N ILE A 43 -5.70 0.72 1.86
CA ILE A 43 -4.31 0.50 1.49
C ILE A 43 -3.70 1.73 0.78
N GLY A 44 -4.34 2.89 0.89
CA GLY A 44 -3.87 4.13 0.27
C GLY A 44 -3.96 4.15 -1.26
N GLN A 45 -4.84 3.33 -1.85
CA GLN A 45 -5.05 3.27 -3.29
C GLN A 45 -6.32 4.00 -3.72
N ALA A 46 -6.33 4.48 -4.95
CA ALA A 46 -7.50 5.11 -5.56
C ALA A 46 -8.56 4.07 -5.95
N THR A 47 -9.80 4.52 -6.09
CA THR A 47 -10.87 3.75 -6.73
C THR A 47 -10.87 4.03 -8.25
N PRO A 48 -11.45 3.15 -9.08
CA PRO A 48 -11.62 3.40 -10.51
C PRO A 48 -12.41 4.68 -10.84
N ALA A 49 -13.30 5.11 -9.94
CA ALA A 49 -14.03 6.37 -10.08
C ALA A 49 -13.14 7.61 -9.85
N ALA A 50 -12.10 7.49 -9.01
CA ALA A 50 -11.16 8.57 -8.73
C ALA A 50 -9.97 8.58 -9.71
N ASP A 51 -9.52 7.42 -10.17
CA ASP A 51 -8.48 7.26 -11.19
C ASP A 51 -8.83 6.06 -12.08
N SER A 52 -9.05 6.28 -13.38
CA SER A 52 -9.43 5.23 -14.33
C SER A 52 -8.36 4.15 -14.53
N ARG A 53 -7.14 4.35 -14.02
CA ARG A 53 -6.05 3.37 -14.03
C ARG A 53 -6.07 2.46 -12.80
N ALA A 54 -6.90 2.76 -11.80
CA ALA A 54 -7.04 1.92 -10.62
C ALA A 54 -7.73 0.59 -10.97
N PRO A 55 -7.32 -0.53 -10.36
CA PRO A 55 -7.91 -1.84 -10.64
C PRO A 55 -9.24 -2.04 -9.91
N ASP A 56 -9.99 -3.05 -10.36
CA ASP A 56 -11.21 -3.51 -9.69
C ASP A 56 -10.91 -4.32 -8.43
N LEU A 57 -9.80 -5.07 -8.43
CA LEU A 57 -9.28 -5.79 -7.26
C LEU A 57 -7.78 -5.57 -7.09
N TRP A 58 -7.39 -5.35 -5.84
CA TRP A 58 -6.01 -5.48 -5.38
C TRP A 58 -5.85 -6.82 -4.67
N LEU A 59 -4.88 -7.62 -5.10
CA LEU A 59 -4.54 -8.88 -4.47
C LEU A 59 -3.21 -8.73 -3.72
N ALA A 60 -3.14 -9.25 -2.51
CA ALA A 60 -1.92 -9.23 -1.69
C ALA A 60 -1.54 -10.65 -1.28
N ALA A 61 -0.28 -11.02 -1.49
CA ALA A 61 0.28 -12.29 -1.06
C ALA A 61 0.73 -12.24 0.43
N LYS A 62 0.77 -13.41 1.08
CA LYS A 62 1.38 -13.58 2.41
C LYS A 62 2.89 -13.39 2.33
N SER A 63 3.52 -13.02 3.45
CA SER A 63 4.98 -13.05 3.55
C SER A 63 5.49 -14.47 3.25
N GLY A 64 6.61 -14.57 2.55
CA GLY A 64 7.14 -15.82 2.01
C GLY A 64 6.52 -16.30 0.69
N TYR A 65 5.48 -15.62 0.18
CA TYR A 65 4.85 -15.92 -1.10
C TYR A 65 5.02 -14.77 -2.11
N SER A 66 4.83 -15.05 -3.39
CA SER A 66 4.70 -14.01 -4.43
C SER A 66 3.79 -14.46 -5.55
N PHE A 67 3.15 -13.50 -6.21
CA PHE A 67 2.47 -13.76 -7.48
C PHE A 67 3.48 -14.22 -8.54
N SER A 68 3.17 -15.32 -9.22
CA SER A 68 4.01 -15.88 -10.26
C SER A 68 4.04 -14.96 -11.50
N GLY A 69 5.19 -14.90 -12.18
CA GLY A 69 5.33 -14.15 -13.43
C GLY A 69 5.02 -14.98 -14.68
N THR A 70 4.46 -16.18 -14.50
CA THR A 70 4.22 -17.14 -15.59
C THR A 70 2.79 -17.02 -16.10
N GLU A 71 2.63 -16.79 -17.40
CA GLU A 71 1.32 -16.60 -18.04
C GLU A 71 0.46 -17.88 -18.06
N ASN A 72 1.09 -19.07 -17.93
CA ASN A 72 0.45 -20.38 -18.04
C ASN A 72 0.58 -21.26 -16.78
N GLY A 73 0.86 -20.68 -15.61
CA GLY A 73 1.09 -21.46 -14.39
C GLY A 73 -0.20 -21.95 -13.75
N GLU A 74 -0.24 -23.21 -13.33
CA GLU A 74 -1.32 -23.77 -12.49
C GLU A 74 -1.44 -23.03 -11.13
N ASN A 75 -0.35 -22.37 -10.69
CA ASN A 75 -0.25 -21.69 -9.41
C ASN A 75 -0.07 -20.17 -9.59
N ILE A 76 -1.10 -19.42 -9.19
CA ILE A 76 -1.16 -17.94 -9.26
C ILE A 76 -0.24 -17.30 -8.21
N ILE A 77 -0.12 -17.95 -7.05
CA ILE A 77 0.75 -17.55 -5.94
C ILE A 77 1.65 -18.74 -5.62
N VAL A 78 2.95 -18.48 -5.49
CA VAL A 78 3.95 -19.52 -5.22
C VAL A 78 4.78 -19.16 -4.00
N PRO A 79 5.22 -20.16 -3.19
CA PRO A 79 6.26 -19.95 -2.19
C PRO A 79 7.51 -19.37 -2.85
N ARG A 80 8.16 -18.43 -2.16
CA ARG A 80 9.42 -17.86 -2.62
C ARG A 80 10.59 -18.71 -2.14
N ASP A 81 11.17 -19.46 -3.07
CA ASP A 81 12.39 -20.24 -2.83
C ASP A 81 13.68 -19.53 -3.32
N SER A 82 13.58 -18.24 -3.66
CA SER A 82 14.74 -17.47 -4.13
C SER A 82 15.45 -16.71 -3.02
N ARG A 83 16.79 -16.69 -3.07
CA ARG A 83 17.66 -16.02 -2.09
C ARG A 83 17.56 -14.47 -2.08
N GLY A 84 16.82 -13.87 -3.01
CA GLY A 84 16.68 -12.41 -3.12
C GLY A 84 15.50 -11.84 -2.33
N GLY A 85 15.50 -10.53 -2.06
CA GLY A 85 14.34 -9.81 -1.54
C GLY A 85 13.31 -9.49 -2.65
N THR A 86 12.07 -9.20 -2.25
CA THR A 86 11.06 -8.59 -3.13
C THR A 86 10.17 -7.65 -2.31
N HIS A 87 9.30 -6.89 -2.98
CA HIS A 87 8.44 -5.88 -2.37
C HIS A 87 7.03 -5.93 -2.97
N GLY A 88 6.20 -4.95 -2.59
CA GLY A 88 4.82 -4.82 -3.07
C GLY A 88 3.80 -5.57 -2.22
N TYR A 89 4.11 -5.91 -0.97
CA TYR A 89 3.14 -6.47 -0.03
C TYR A 89 2.30 -5.35 0.60
N LEU A 90 1.34 -5.72 1.47
CA LEU A 90 0.54 -4.72 2.20
C LEU A 90 1.46 -3.77 2.98
N PRO A 91 1.15 -2.46 3.00
CA PRO A 91 2.04 -1.44 3.57
C PRO A 91 2.26 -1.59 5.07
N ASP A 92 1.35 -2.26 5.77
CA ASP A 92 1.43 -2.51 7.21
C ASP A 92 2.18 -3.78 7.60
N GLN A 93 2.66 -4.57 6.63
CA GLN A 93 3.50 -5.73 6.97
C GLN A 93 4.84 -5.25 7.58
N PRO A 94 5.33 -5.89 8.66
CA PRO A 94 6.56 -5.47 9.33
C PRO A 94 7.77 -5.33 8.39
N ASP A 95 7.90 -6.24 7.42
CA ASP A 95 9.00 -6.23 6.44
C ASP A 95 8.91 -5.12 5.39
N MET A 96 7.75 -4.45 5.26
CA MET A 96 7.53 -3.32 4.34
C MET A 96 7.74 -1.96 5.01
N LEU A 97 7.94 -1.93 6.33
CA LEU A 97 8.16 -0.67 7.05
C LEU A 97 9.51 -0.06 6.66
N GLY A 98 9.49 1.22 6.30
CA GLY A 98 10.69 2.02 6.10
C GLY A 98 11.17 2.68 7.40
N SER A 99 12.38 3.23 7.35
CA SER A 99 12.93 4.06 8.43
C SER A 99 12.78 5.54 8.11
N LEU A 100 12.34 6.33 9.09
CA LEU A 100 12.31 7.79 9.03
C LEU A 100 13.29 8.35 10.06
N VAL A 101 14.24 9.18 9.62
CA VAL A 101 15.16 9.92 10.48
C VAL A 101 14.98 11.41 10.21
N MET A 102 14.73 12.17 11.27
CA MET A 102 14.58 13.62 11.22
C MET A 102 15.70 14.26 12.06
N TRP A 103 16.36 15.27 11.51
CA TRP A 103 17.45 15.98 12.19
C TRP A 103 17.64 17.38 11.60
N GLY A 104 17.95 18.36 12.46
CA GLY A 104 18.27 19.72 12.05
C GLY A 104 17.44 20.78 12.76
N ALA A 105 17.39 21.98 12.17
CA ALA A 105 16.62 23.10 12.70
C ALA A 105 15.13 22.75 12.79
N GLY A 106 14.49 23.14 13.89
CA GLY A 106 13.07 22.89 14.12
C GLY A 106 12.71 21.45 14.51
N VAL A 107 13.66 20.52 14.62
CA VAL A 107 13.42 19.11 15.00
C VAL A 107 13.86 18.85 16.43
N LYS A 108 12.97 18.26 17.25
CA LYS A 108 13.27 17.87 18.64
C LYS A 108 14.30 16.73 18.68
N GLN A 109 15.25 16.82 19.60
CA GLN A 109 16.18 15.72 19.90
C GLN A 109 15.54 14.70 20.83
N GLY A 110 15.96 13.42 20.71
CA GLY A 110 15.56 12.35 21.61
C GLY A 110 14.10 11.86 21.46
N VAL A 111 13.38 12.34 20.46
CA VAL A 111 12.00 11.89 20.18
C VAL A 111 12.04 10.63 19.32
N THR A 112 11.30 9.60 19.76
CA THR A 112 11.07 8.39 18.97
C THR A 112 9.59 8.34 18.56
N LEU A 113 9.35 8.33 17.25
CA LEU A 113 8.01 8.11 16.69
C LEU A 113 7.73 6.61 16.64
N LYS A 114 6.54 6.19 17.10
CA LYS A 114 6.15 4.76 17.06
C LYS A 114 5.91 4.28 15.62
N LYS A 115 5.22 5.09 14.82
CA LYS A 115 4.92 4.85 13.41
C LYS A 115 4.53 6.20 12.77
N ALA A 116 4.98 6.44 11.54
CA ALA A 116 4.59 7.59 10.74
C ALA A 116 4.16 7.12 9.35
N SER A 117 3.19 7.81 8.74
CA SER A 117 2.91 7.60 7.33
C SER A 117 3.97 8.31 6.48
N ASN A 118 4.35 7.73 5.35
CA ASN A 118 5.20 8.45 4.40
C ASN A 118 4.52 9.73 3.86
N MET A 119 3.18 9.76 3.87
CA MET A 119 2.41 10.95 3.50
C MET A 119 2.56 12.11 4.50
N ASP A 120 3.01 11.83 5.73
CA ASP A 120 3.22 12.83 6.78
C ASP A 120 4.52 13.62 6.56
N VAL A 121 5.46 13.09 5.77
CA VAL A 121 6.79 13.68 5.57
C VAL A 121 6.70 15.05 4.87
N ALA A 122 5.98 15.11 3.75
CA ALA A 122 5.85 16.34 2.97
C ALA A 122 5.20 17.51 3.74
N PRO A 123 4.03 17.37 4.40
CA PRO A 123 3.45 18.45 5.19
C PRO A 123 4.31 18.82 6.41
N THR A 124 5.05 17.87 6.98
CA THR A 124 6.01 18.16 8.06
C THR A 124 7.18 19.03 7.57
N MET A 125 7.73 18.74 6.39
CA MET A 125 8.76 19.57 5.76
C MET A 125 8.22 20.96 5.40
N ALA A 126 7.00 21.04 4.85
CA ALA A 126 6.36 22.32 4.54
C ALA A 126 6.24 23.20 5.78
N LYS A 127 5.82 22.62 6.92
CA LYS A 127 5.75 23.32 8.21
C LYS A 127 7.12 23.86 8.66
N LEU A 128 8.18 23.06 8.55
CA LEU A 128 9.55 23.47 8.89
C LEU A 128 10.08 24.60 7.99
N LEU A 129 9.65 24.64 6.73
CA LEU A 129 10.05 25.64 5.75
C LEU A 129 9.18 26.91 5.79
N GLY A 130 8.13 26.94 6.61
CA GLY A 130 7.17 28.06 6.64
C GLY A 130 6.31 28.17 5.38
N VAL A 131 6.07 27.06 4.68
CA VAL A 131 5.25 27.01 3.45
C VAL A 131 3.94 26.28 3.73
N GLU A 132 2.85 26.75 3.10
CA GLU A 132 1.54 26.10 3.20
C GLU A 132 1.42 24.91 2.24
N MET A 133 0.80 23.82 2.72
CA MET A 133 0.45 22.66 1.91
C MET A 133 -0.98 22.20 2.26
N PRO A 134 -2.01 22.98 1.88
CA PRO A 134 -3.38 22.77 2.34
C PRO A 134 -4.06 21.52 1.76
N SER A 135 -3.48 20.93 0.71
CA SER A 135 -4.02 19.74 0.03
C SER A 135 -3.27 18.45 0.38
N ALA A 136 -2.47 18.42 1.45
CA ALA A 136 -1.80 17.20 1.87
C ALA A 136 -2.79 16.20 2.48
N ASP A 137 -2.69 14.93 2.08
CA ASP A 137 -3.46 13.83 2.69
C ASP A 137 -2.90 13.43 4.06
N GLY A 138 -1.58 13.60 4.26
CA GLY A 138 -0.90 13.33 5.51
C GLY A 138 -1.02 14.47 6.51
N LYS A 139 -0.50 14.25 7.73
CA LYS A 139 -0.49 15.24 8.81
C LYS A 139 0.93 15.70 9.14
N VAL A 140 1.04 16.89 9.73
CA VAL A 140 2.30 17.37 10.29
C VAL A 140 2.64 16.54 11.53
N LEU A 141 3.86 15.98 11.59
CA LEU A 141 4.43 15.27 12.73
C LEU A 141 4.86 16.24 13.84
N THR A 142 3.91 17.00 14.37
CA THR A 142 4.13 18.05 15.38
C THR A 142 4.85 17.55 16.63
N GLU A 143 4.68 16.28 16.99
CA GLU A 143 5.39 15.63 18.08
C GLU A 143 6.92 15.61 17.90
N ALA A 144 7.40 15.59 16.64
CA ALA A 144 8.81 15.60 16.28
C ALA A 144 9.41 17.00 16.15
N LEU A 145 8.58 18.05 16.10
CA LEU A 145 9.02 19.42 15.87
C LEU A 145 9.16 20.21 17.17
N SER A 146 10.20 21.02 17.29
CA SER A 146 10.31 22.00 18.37
C SER A 146 9.28 23.09 18.15
N HIS A 147 8.62 23.55 19.21
CA HIS A 147 7.79 24.74 19.11
C HIS A 147 8.68 25.93 18.72
N GLU A 148 8.34 26.59 17.61
CA GLU A 148 8.52 28.04 17.49
C GLU A 148 7.25 28.71 18.01
#